data_AF-A0A8T5TNA3-F1
#
_entry.id   AF-A0A8T5TNA3-F1
#
_cell.length_a   1.000
_cell.length_b   1.000
_cell.length_c   1.000
_cell.angle_alpha   90.00
_cell.angle_beta   90.00
_cell.angle_gamma   90.00
#
_symmetry.space_group_name_H-M   'P 1'
#
loop_
_entity.id
_entity.type
_entity.pdbx_description
1 polymer ?
#
loop_
_entity_poly.entity_id
_entity_poly.type
_entity_poly.pdbx_seq_one_letter_code
_entity_poly.pdbx_strand_id
1 'polypeptide(L)'
;MRIGKKRYKKIIKKNIALLTIFIFVILSQKIYFSKGNGMSVKYDGTAGFCPMGDNNFTLVNADIFYDINTHDYPDTFDLCIYANYTVYNPDDVINITFAAPFPQYSTYYENVSIMVGNQSISYSIEEPEAYEDENIDLYHLSWMNTYFLICNVSLPKNDSVEIKYEIISTNNPFQGSKQLISYGLFTAHFWNEILHERIEFHVNGTYPDDYQKQILTYPIINCTIENHENTRGYIWEWFNSSLDPDVFDVSISYQLYSKIDINLITNILVISSGIIIILYILFRFFNSIKH
;
A
#
# COMPACT_ATOMS: atom_id res chain seq x y z
N MET A 1 -27.67 -15.67 64.25
CA MET A 1 -26.83 -14.95 63.24
C MET A 1 -27.42 -15.09 61.82
N ARG A 2 -28.52 -14.37 61.51
CA ARG A 2 -29.29 -14.51 60.24
C ARG A 2 -29.03 -13.38 59.21
N ILE A 3 -27.95 -12.63 59.39
CA ILE A 3 -27.51 -11.57 58.45
C ILE A 3 -26.86 -12.17 57.18
N GLY A 4 -26.58 -13.48 57.16
CA GLY A 4 -25.76 -14.11 56.14
C GLY A 4 -26.39 -14.26 54.75
N LYS A 5 -27.68 -14.56 54.58
CA LYS A 5 -28.18 -15.07 53.27
C LYS A 5 -28.55 -13.98 52.26
N LYS A 6 -29.20 -12.89 52.68
CA LYS A 6 -29.61 -11.77 51.79
C LYS A 6 -28.44 -10.88 51.38
N ARG A 7 -27.56 -10.51 52.34
CA ARG A 7 -26.33 -9.74 52.03
C ARG A 7 -25.41 -10.54 51.09
N TYR A 8 -25.28 -11.84 51.29
CA TYR A 8 -24.43 -12.70 50.47
C TYR A 8 -24.94 -12.90 49.04
N LYS A 9 -26.26 -13.09 48.83
CA LYS A 9 -26.85 -13.10 47.48
C LYS A 9 -26.62 -11.80 46.71
N LYS A 10 -26.65 -10.65 47.41
CA LYS A 10 -26.40 -9.33 46.81
C LYS A 10 -24.93 -9.16 46.39
N ILE A 11 -23.99 -9.66 47.21
CA ILE A 11 -22.56 -9.66 46.91
C ILE A 11 -22.27 -10.53 45.68
N ILE A 12 -22.86 -11.72 45.58
CA ILE A 12 -22.65 -12.63 44.44
C ILE A 12 -23.18 -12.01 43.14
N LYS A 13 -24.40 -11.47 43.13
CA LYS A 13 -24.93 -10.80 41.92
C LYS A 13 -24.04 -9.65 41.47
N LYS A 14 -23.50 -8.87 42.42
CA LYS A 14 -22.56 -7.79 42.13
C LYS A 14 -21.26 -8.32 41.51
N ASN A 15 -20.70 -9.40 42.05
CA ASN A 15 -19.45 -9.99 41.55
C ASN A 15 -19.60 -10.65 40.17
N ILE A 16 -20.74 -11.32 39.90
CA ILE A 16 -21.03 -11.88 38.56
C ILE A 16 -21.19 -10.76 37.54
N ALA A 17 -21.91 -9.69 37.88
CA ALA A 17 -22.05 -8.53 37.00
C ALA A 17 -20.70 -7.86 36.73
N LEU A 18 -19.86 -7.70 37.76
CA LEU A 18 -18.49 -7.17 37.62
C LEU A 18 -17.60 -8.07 36.75
N LEU A 19 -17.67 -9.39 36.92
CA LEU A 19 -16.93 -10.34 36.09
C LEU A 19 -17.39 -10.28 34.63
N THR A 20 -18.69 -10.16 34.40
CA THR A 20 -19.27 -10.06 33.04
C THR A 20 -18.84 -8.77 32.36
N ILE A 21 -18.89 -7.64 33.07
CA ILE A 21 -18.41 -6.34 32.58
C ILE A 21 -16.90 -6.39 32.33
N PHE A 22 -16.11 -6.98 33.24
CA PHE A 22 -14.67 -7.12 33.08
C PHE A 22 -14.29 -7.97 31.87
N ILE A 23 -14.98 -9.09 31.66
CA ILE A 23 -14.83 -9.93 30.46
C ILE A 23 -15.21 -9.14 29.21
N PHE A 24 -16.32 -8.39 29.23
CA PHE A 24 -16.74 -7.55 28.09
C PHE A 24 -15.75 -6.43 27.77
N VAL A 25 -15.20 -5.75 28.79
CA VAL A 25 -14.19 -4.70 28.62
C VAL A 25 -12.88 -5.28 28.07
N ILE A 26 -12.39 -6.39 28.62
CA ILE A 26 -11.17 -7.05 28.11
C ILE A 26 -11.38 -7.59 26.68
N LEU A 27 -12.56 -8.15 26.39
CA LEU A 27 -12.92 -8.59 25.04
C LEU A 27 -12.95 -7.42 24.08
N SER A 28 -13.59 -6.30 24.46
CA SER A 28 -13.63 -5.10 23.63
C SER A 28 -12.21 -4.56 23.37
N GLN A 29 -11.28 -4.66 24.32
CA GLN A 29 -9.89 -4.27 24.09
C GLN A 29 -9.15 -5.27 23.19
N LYS A 30 -9.32 -6.58 23.37
CA LYS A 30 -8.62 -7.59 22.55
C LYS A 30 -9.14 -7.70 21.12
N ILE A 31 -10.45 -7.49 20.89
CA ILE A 31 -11.05 -7.44 19.55
C ILE A 31 -10.46 -6.26 18.74
N TYR A 32 -10.09 -5.16 19.40
CA TYR A 32 -9.53 -3.98 18.74
C TYR A 32 -8.01 -4.06 18.47
N PHE A 33 -7.28 -5.08 18.95
CA PHE A 33 -5.81 -5.11 18.89
C PHE A 33 -5.19 -6.42 18.36
N SER A 34 -5.86 -7.11 17.43
CA SER A 34 -5.14 -8.02 16.54
C SER A 34 -4.62 -7.23 15.33
N LYS A 35 -3.59 -6.41 15.55
CA LYS A 35 -2.75 -5.92 14.45
C LYS A 35 -1.91 -7.11 14.01
N GLY A 36 -2.28 -7.74 12.91
CA GLY A 36 -1.40 -8.71 12.28
C GLY A 36 -0.09 -8.02 11.92
N ASN A 37 1.04 -8.56 12.39
CA ASN A 37 2.35 -8.28 11.82
C ASN A 37 2.41 -8.94 10.43
N GLY A 38 1.61 -8.48 9.48
CA GLY A 38 1.89 -8.81 8.09
C GLY A 38 2.78 -7.73 7.49
N MET A 39 3.62 -8.16 6.57
CA MET A 39 4.46 -7.28 5.79
C MET A 39 3.57 -6.36 4.95
N SER A 40 3.92 -5.07 4.91
CA SER A 40 3.36 -4.17 3.92
C SER A 40 3.81 -4.68 2.55
N VAL A 41 2.88 -5.07 1.69
CA VAL A 41 3.20 -5.12 0.26
C VAL A 41 3.30 -3.68 -0.19
N LYS A 42 4.41 -3.35 -0.83
CA LYS A 42 4.76 -2.01 -1.29
C LYS A 42 4.80 -2.07 -2.80
N TYR A 43 3.97 -1.26 -3.46
CA TYR A 43 4.09 -1.02 -4.91
C TYR A 43 5.02 0.17 -5.17
N ASP A 44 5.99 0.38 -4.28
CA ASP A 44 6.77 1.61 -4.25
C ASP A 44 7.58 1.80 -5.52
N GLY A 45 7.51 3.01 -6.09
CA GLY A 45 8.25 3.36 -7.30
C GLY A 45 7.76 2.70 -8.59
N THR A 46 6.74 1.84 -8.54
CA THR A 46 6.22 1.17 -9.74
C THR A 46 5.79 2.23 -10.75
N ALA A 47 6.18 2.07 -12.01
CA ALA A 47 6.02 3.06 -13.08
C ALA A 47 6.97 4.25 -13.09
N GLY A 48 7.73 4.55 -12.04
CA GLY A 48 8.78 5.57 -12.12
C GLY A 48 9.83 5.17 -13.16
N PHE A 49 9.80 5.81 -14.33
CA PHE A 49 10.65 5.47 -15.47
C PHE A 49 11.77 6.50 -15.57
N CYS A 50 13.03 6.06 -15.59
CA CYS A 50 14.18 6.96 -15.64
C CYS A 50 15.28 6.46 -16.60
N PRO A 51 15.98 7.36 -17.30
CA PRO A 51 17.16 7.01 -18.08
C PRO A 51 18.29 6.58 -17.12
N MET A 52 19.08 5.59 -17.53
CA MET A 52 20.25 5.17 -16.77
C MET A 52 21.49 5.97 -17.20
N GLY A 53 22.22 6.48 -16.20
CA GLY A 53 23.46 7.25 -16.40
C GLY A 53 23.23 8.74 -16.68
N ASP A 54 24.35 9.47 -16.74
CA ASP A 54 24.36 10.91 -17.00
C ASP A 54 23.74 11.22 -18.37
N ASN A 55 22.74 12.11 -18.37
CA ASN A 55 22.01 12.49 -19.58
C ASN A 55 21.55 13.95 -19.53
N ASN A 56 21.28 14.53 -20.69
CA ASN A 56 20.72 15.87 -20.83
C ASN A 56 19.23 15.85 -21.24
N PHE A 57 18.54 14.73 -21.03
CA PHE A 57 17.17 14.58 -21.50
C PHE A 57 16.20 15.40 -20.65
N THR A 58 15.19 15.96 -21.31
CA THR A 58 14.10 16.67 -20.64
C THR A 58 12.87 15.78 -20.61
N LEU A 59 12.30 15.60 -19.44
CA LEU A 59 10.98 15.01 -19.27
C LEU A 59 9.93 16.09 -19.59
N VAL A 60 9.37 16.05 -20.79
CA VAL A 60 8.40 17.04 -21.26
C VAL A 60 7.05 16.82 -20.59
N ASN A 61 6.64 15.56 -20.46
CA ASN A 61 5.36 15.19 -19.88
C ASN A 61 5.47 13.81 -19.24
N ALA A 62 4.81 13.62 -18.12
CA ALA A 62 4.65 12.33 -17.46
C ALA A 62 3.24 12.26 -16.86
N ASP A 63 2.35 11.52 -17.51
CA ASP A 63 1.01 11.26 -17.00
C ASP A 63 0.96 9.81 -16.51
N ILE A 64 0.91 9.63 -15.18
CA ILE A 64 0.87 8.32 -14.53
C ILE A 64 -0.48 8.15 -13.86
N PHE A 65 -1.10 7.02 -14.14
CA PHE A 65 -2.45 6.69 -13.79
C PHE A 65 -2.51 5.29 -13.16
N TYR A 66 -3.01 5.22 -11.92
CA TYR A 66 -3.27 3.97 -11.20
C TYR A 66 -4.78 3.76 -11.13
N ASP A 67 -5.30 2.73 -11.79
CA ASP A 67 -6.68 2.26 -11.61
C ASP A 67 -6.69 1.11 -10.60
N ILE A 68 -7.40 1.32 -9.49
CA ILE A 68 -7.40 0.44 -8.33
C ILE A 68 -8.83 0.00 -8.07
N ASN A 69 -9.09 -1.29 -8.20
CA ASN A 69 -10.41 -1.87 -7.97
C ASN A 69 -10.43 -2.82 -6.79
N THR A 70 -11.13 -2.45 -5.73
CA THR A 70 -11.11 -3.17 -4.45
C THR A 70 -12.27 -4.17 -4.30
N HIS A 71 -12.60 -4.88 -5.39
CA HIS A 71 -13.77 -5.75 -5.57
C HIS A 71 -14.21 -6.56 -4.33
N ASP A 72 -13.25 -7.14 -3.61
CA ASP A 72 -13.49 -8.03 -2.47
C ASP A 72 -12.72 -7.57 -1.21
N TYR A 73 -12.65 -6.26 -0.93
CA TYR A 73 -12.04 -5.77 0.30
C TYR A 73 -12.65 -6.48 1.53
N PRO A 74 -11.82 -7.07 2.43
CA PRO A 74 -10.40 -6.81 2.63
C PRO A 74 -9.44 -7.86 2.02
N ASP A 75 -9.87 -8.69 1.07
CA ASP A 75 -9.10 -9.87 0.65
C ASP A 75 -8.20 -9.60 -0.58
N THR A 76 -8.73 -8.99 -1.64
CA THR A 76 -7.98 -8.71 -2.88
C THR A 76 -8.34 -7.38 -3.54
N PHE A 77 -7.49 -6.91 -4.44
CA PHE A 77 -7.74 -5.80 -5.35
C PHE A 77 -7.09 -6.01 -6.72
N ASP A 78 -7.63 -5.36 -7.74
CA ASP A 78 -7.00 -5.23 -9.04
C ASP A 78 -6.26 -3.90 -9.13
N LEU A 79 -5.14 -3.90 -9.82
CA LEU A 79 -4.28 -2.75 -10.03
C LEU A 79 -3.82 -2.71 -11.47
N CYS A 80 -4.23 -1.67 -12.18
CA CYS A 80 -3.73 -1.33 -13.50
C CYS A 80 -2.94 -0.03 -13.41
N ILE A 81 -1.72 -0.03 -13.93
CA ILE A 81 -0.86 1.15 -13.96
C ILE A 81 -0.61 1.50 -15.41
N TYR A 82 -0.90 2.75 -15.75
CA TYR A 82 -0.69 3.32 -17.07
C TYR A 82 0.18 4.54 -16.92
N ALA A 83 1.33 4.55 -17.56
CA ALA A 83 2.22 5.70 -17.55
C ALA A 83 2.53 6.12 -18.99
N ASN A 84 2.43 7.41 -19.25
CA ASN A 84 2.73 8.01 -20.54
C ASN A 84 3.79 9.09 -20.39
N TYR A 85 4.98 8.81 -20.88
CA TYR A 85 6.13 9.69 -20.83
C TYR A 85 6.37 10.34 -22.19
N THR A 86 6.69 11.62 -22.21
CA THR A 86 7.24 12.29 -23.38
C THR A 86 8.63 12.78 -23.04
N VAL A 87 9.63 12.23 -23.72
CA VAL A 87 11.05 12.52 -23.47
C VAL A 87 11.62 13.28 -24.65
N TYR A 88 12.26 14.41 -24.39
CA TYR A 88 12.99 15.19 -25.39
C TYR A 88 14.49 14.93 -25.30
N ASN A 89 15.12 14.65 -26.44
CA ASN A 89 16.56 14.48 -26.57
C ASN A 89 17.18 15.67 -27.32
N PRO A 90 17.99 16.52 -26.65
CA PRO A 90 18.70 17.62 -27.32
C PRO A 90 19.96 17.16 -28.09
N ASP A 91 20.45 15.95 -27.81
CA ASP A 91 21.73 15.45 -28.31
C ASP A 91 21.55 14.63 -29.60
N ASP A 92 22.64 14.08 -30.14
CA ASP A 92 22.59 13.16 -31.27
C ASP A 92 21.70 11.93 -30.99
N VAL A 93 21.34 11.20 -32.06
CA VAL A 93 20.55 9.97 -31.93
C VAL A 93 21.30 8.99 -31.02
N ILE A 94 20.65 8.57 -29.94
CA ILE A 94 21.24 7.71 -28.92
C ILE A 94 20.31 6.54 -28.62
N ASN A 95 20.92 5.40 -28.32
CA ASN A 95 20.22 4.27 -27.71
C ASN A 95 20.51 4.29 -26.22
N ILE A 96 19.49 4.51 -25.40
CA ILE A 96 19.61 4.65 -23.96
C ILE A 96 18.83 3.55 -23.26
N THR A 97 19.39 3.06 -22.16
CA THR A 97 18.70 2.15 -21.25
C THR A 97 17.80 2.95 -20.32
N PHE A 98 16.53 2.57 -20.25
CA PHE A 98 15.60 3.03 -19.24
C PHE A 98 15.36 1.94 -18.22
N ALA A 99 15.18 2.35 -16.96
CA ALA A 99 14.83 1.49 -15.86
C ALA A 99 13.58 2.00 -15.13
N ALA A 100 12.81 1.08 -14.57
CA ALA A 100 11.76 1.38 -13.61
C ALA A 100 11.75 0.36 -12.47
N PRO A 101 11.49 0.79 -11.22
CA PRO A 101 11.24 -0.14 -10.13
C PRO A 101 10.11 -1.10 -10.47
N PHE A 102 10.35 -2.38 -10.19
CA PHE A 102 9.46 -3.48 -10.48
C PHE A 102 9.30 -4.36 -9.24
N PRO A 103 8.11 -4.43 -8.62
CA PRO A 103 7.94 -5.14 -7.36
C PRO A 103 8.30 -6.63 -7.47
N GLN A 104 8.99 -7.15 -6.46
CA GLN A 104 9.46 -8.55 -6.38
C GLN A 104 8.34 -9.59 -6.48
N TYR A 105 7.08 -9.21 -6.21
CA TYR A 105 5.93 -10.11 -6.28
C TYR A 105 5.40 -10.25 -7.71
N SER A 106 6.26 -10.73 -8.62
CA SER A 106 5.98 -10.86 -10.05
C SER A 106 4.83 -11.82 -10.39
N THR A 107 4.37 -12.62 -9.43
CA THR A 107 3.29 -13.61 -9.62
C THR A 107 1.90 -13.01 -9.81
N TYR A 108 1.72 -11.70 -9.58
CA TYR A 108 0.42 -11.04 -9.73
C TYR A 108 0.27 -10.25 -11.03
N TYR A 109 1.38 -10.03 -11.75
CA TYR A 109 1.33 -9.32 -13.03
C TYR A 109 0.90 -10.27 -14.14
N GLU A 110 -0.28 -10.03 -14.68
CA GLU A 110 -0.79 -10.76 -15.83
C GLU A 110 -0.16 -10.25 -17.13
N ASN A 111 0.07 -8.94 -17.20
CA ASN A 111 0.59 -8.29 -18.38
C ASN A 111 1.48 -7.10 -18.03
N VAL A 112 2.59 -6.98 -18.75
CA VAL A 112 3.46 -5.81 -18.72
C VAL A 112 3.78 -5.47 -20.17
N SER A 113 3.56 -4.22 -20.56
CA SER A 113 3.82 -3.77 -21.94
C SER A 113 4.52 -2.41 -21.95
N ILE A 114 5.44 -2.26 -22.89
CA ILE A 114 6.12 -0.99 -23.16
C ILE A 114 6.02 -0.70 -24.64
N MET A 115 5.59 0.51 -24.97
CA MET A 115 5.51 1.02 -26.33
C MET A 115 6.29 2.31 -26.47
N VAL A 116 7.03 2.42 -27.57
CA VAL A 116 7.72 3.65 -27.98
C VAL A 116 7.05 4.14 -29.26
N GLY A 117 6.34 5.26 -29.16
CA GLY A 117 5.34 5.66 -30.14
C GLY A 117 4.30 4.57 -30.36
N ASN A 118 4.32 3.94 -31.54
CA ASN A 118 3.39 2.86 -31.91
C ASN A 118 4.06 1.47 -31.96
N GLN A 119 5.30 1.33 -31.48
CA GLN A 119 6.05 0.08 -31.53
C GLN A 119 6.21 -0.50 -30.13
N SER A 120 5.85 -1.77 -29.96
CA SER A 120 6.16 -2.49 -28.72
C SER A 120 7.66 -2.81 -28.68
N ILE A 121 8.27 -2.62 -27.51
CA ILE A 121 9.68 -2.92 -27.29
C ILE A 121 9.86 -4.03 -26.25
N SER A 122 10.94 -4.78 -26.39
CA SER A 122 11.32 -5.81 -25.42
C SER A 122 11.86 -5.19 -24.13
N TYR A 123 11.63 -5.87 -23.02
CA TYR A 123 12.16 -5.53 -21.71
C TYR A 123 12.74 -6.76 -21.00
N SER A 124 13.59 -6.53 -20.01
CA SER A 124 14.07 -7.52 -19.05
C SER A 124 13.64 -7.12 -17.63
N ILE A 125 13.56 -8.10 -16.73
CA ILE A 125 13.40 -7.88 -15.30
C ILE A 125 14.67 -8.37 -14.61
N GLU A 126 15.36 -7.51 -13.89
CA GLU A 126 16.70 -7.77 -13.35
C GLU A 126 16.79 -7.40 -11.87
N GLU A 127 17.71 -8.03 -11.13
CA GLU A 127 17.94 -7.74 -9.71
C GLU A 127 18.88 -6.52 -9.53
N PRO A 128 18.75 -5.75 -8.44
CA PRO A 128 19.58 -4.57 -8.17
C PRO A 128 21.08 -4.86 -8.19
N GLU A 129 21.49 -6.04 -7.72
CA GLU A 129 22.90 -6.45 -7.56
C GLU A 129 23.67 -6.45 -8.89
N ALA A 130 22.98 -6.49 -10.04
CA ALA A 130 23.60 -6.40 -11.35
C ALA A 130 24.21 -5.02 -11.67
N TYR A 131 23.89 -3.98 -10.88
CA TYR A 131 24.26 -2.59 -11.17
C TYR A 131 24.99 -1.86 -10.03
N GLU A 132 25.41 -2.58 -8.97
CA GLU A 132 26.05 -2.00 -7.77
C GLU A 132 27.41 -1.31 -8.04
N ASP A 133 28.11 -1.67 -9.11
CA ASP A 133 29.48 -1.20 -9.37
C ASP A 133 29.57 0.06 -10.26
N GLU A 134 28.49 0.53 -10.90
CA GLU A 134 28.59 1.55 -11.97
C GLU A 134 27.76 2.84 -11.77
N ASN A 135 26.79 2.93 -10.84
CA ASN A 135 26.02 4.17 -10.64
C ASN A 135 25.52 4.36 -9.20
N ILE A 136 25.99 5.41 -8.54
CA ILE A 136 25.55 5.84 -7.19
C ILE A 136 24.04 6.13 -7.14
N ASP A 137 23.41 6.49 -8.26
CA ASP A 137 22.00 6.87 -8.30
C ASP A 137 21.04 5.68 -8.15
N LEU A 138 21.50 4.46 -8.48
CA LEU A 138 20.76 3.23 -8.22
C LEU A 138 20.72 2.85 -6.73
N TYR A 139 21.54 3.48 -5.88
CA TYR A 139 21.48 3.29 -4.43
C TYR A 139 20.17 3.82 -3.84
N HIS A 140 19.60 4.90 -4.39
CA HIS A 140 18.27 5.38 -3.97
C HIS A 140 17.16 4.41 -4.37
N LEU A 141 17.38 3.70 -5.47
CA LEU A 141 16.51 2.68 -6.03
C LEU A 141 16.60 1.33 -5.31
N SER A 142 17.78 0.97 -4.77
CA SER A 142 18.04 -0.32 -4.13
C SER A 142 17.53 -0.45 -2.69
N TRP A 143 17.19 0.65 -2.01
CA TRP A 143 16.64 0.65 -0.64
C TRP A 143 15.27 -0.05 -0.52
N MET A 144 14.68 -0.44 -1.65
CA MET A 144 13.35 -1.03 -1.72
C MET A 144 13.34 -2.54 -2.06
N ASN A 145 14.49 -3.24 -2.10
CA ASN A 145 14.57 -4.69 -2.45
C ASN A 145 13.73 -5.03 -3.71
N THR A 146 13.85 -4.20 -4.73
CA THR A 146 12.94 -4.17 -5.88
C THR A 146 13.69 -4.66 -7.11
N TYR A 147 13.04 -5.45 -7.97
CA TYR A 147 13.60 -5.75 -9.29
C TYR A 147 13.53 -4.46 -10.13
N PHE A 148 14.26 -4.42 -11.24
CA PHE A 148 14.14 -3.38 -12.25
C PHE A 148 13.58 -3.96 -13.51
N LEU A 149 12.55 -3.32 -14.04
CA LEU A 149 12.20 -3.49 -15.44
C LEU A 149 13.11 -2.58 -16.25
N ILE A 150 13.78 -3.15 -17.26
CA ILE A 150 14.78 -2.47 -18.06
C ILE A 150 14.44 -2.63 -19.53
N CYS A 151 14.59 -1.56 -20.30
CA CYS A 151 14.44 -1.60 -21.74
C CYS A 151 15.35 -0.60 -22.44
N ASN A 152 15.62 -0.83 -23.73
CA ASN A 152 16.44 0.06 -24.54
C ASN A 152 15.55 0.85 -25.50
N VAL A 153 15.73 2.16 -25.53
CA VAL A 153 14.96 3.08 -26.36
C VAL A 153 15.90 3.92 -27.22
N SER A 154 15.60 4.00 -28.50
CA SER A 154 16.30 4.94 -29.40
C SER A 154 15.59 6.29 -29.38
N LEU A 155 16.32 7.32 -28.98
CA LEU A 155 15.82 8.70 -28.97
C LEU A 155 16.36 9.46 -30.19
N PRO A 156 15.49 10.03 -31.04
CA PRO A 156 15.88 10.88 -32.16
C PRO A 156 16.54 12.17 -31.67
N LYS A 157 17.35 12.79 -32.53
CA LYS A 157 18.00 14.07 -32.23
C LYS A 157 17.01 15.23 -32.33
N ASN A 158 17.05 16.13 -31.35
CA ASN A 158 16.24 17.35 -31.28
C ASN A 158 14.74 17.08 -31.47
N ASP A 159 14.25 15.96 -30.94
CA ASP A 159 12.86 15.56 -31.08
C ASP A 159 12.41 14.80 -29.83
N SER A 160 11.09 14.64 -29.68
CA SER A 160 10.45 14.00 -28.55
C SER A 160 9.89 12.63 -28.92
N VAL A 161 9.94 11.72 -27.95
CA VAL A 161 9.38 10.37 -28.08
C VAL A 161 8.38 10.11 -26.97
N GLU A 162 7.24 9.57 -27.35
CA GLU A 162 6.23 9.07 -26.42
C GLU A 162 6.60 7.63 -26.00
N ILE A 163 6.64 7.36 -24.70
CA ILE A 163 6.88 6.05 -24.12
C ILE A 163 5.69 5.71 -23.23
N LYS A 164 4.95 4.67 -23.61
CA LYS A 164 3.81 4.14 -22.84
C LYS A 164 4.24 2.92 -22.10
N TYR A 165 3.93 2.87 -20.81
CA TYR A 165 4.19 1.76 -19.93
C TYR A 165 2.88 1.32 -19.28
N GLU A 166 2.56 0.04 -19.39
CA GLU A 166 1.35 -0.54 -18.82
C GLU A 166 1.69 -1.76 -17.97
N ILE A 167 1.09 -1.83 -16.79
CA ILE A 167 1.10 -3.00 -15.92
C ILE A 167 -0.34 -3.35 -15.58
N ILE A 168 -0.71 -4.61 -15.77
CA ILE A 168 -2.00 -5.15 -15.32
C ILE A 168 -1.72 -6.24 -14.30
N SER A 169 -2.25 -6.05 -13.10
CA SER A 169 -2.14 -6.97 -11.97
C SER A 169 -3.52 -7.24 -11.40
N THR A 170 -4.01 -8.48 -11.46
CA THR A 170 -5.33 -8.82 -10.91
C THR A 170 -5.20 -9.66 -9.65
N ASN A 171 -6.26 -9.67 -8.83
CA ASN A 171 -6.36 -10.51 -7.64
C ASN A 171 -5.18 -10.34 -6.67
N ASN A 172 -4.63 -9.12 -6.58
CA ASN A 172 -3.54 -8.80 -5.67
C ASN A 172 -4.04 -8.97 -4.23
N PRO A 173 -3.39 -9.80 -3.40
CA PRO A 173 -3.82 -9.99 -2.03
C PRO A 173 -3.52 -8.74 -1.20
N PHE A 174 -4.48 -8.32 -0.40
CA PHE A 174 -4.22 -7.40 0.70
C PHE A 174 -3.41 -8.14 1.78
N GLN A 175 -2.16 -7.72 2.00
CA GLN A 175 -1.30 -8.35 3.01
C GLN A 175 -1.03 -7.43 4.20
N GLY A 176 -1.07 -8.03 5.39
CA GLY A 176 -0.72 -7.38 6.64
C GLY A 176 -1.74 -6.39 7.20
N SER A 177 -1.25 -5.44 7.99
CA SER A 177 -2.10 -4.45 8.68
C SER A 177 -2.21 -3.13 7.93
N LYS A 178 -1.35 -2.91 6.93
CA LYS A 178 -1.36 -1.73 6.07
C LYS A 178 -0.90 -2.13 4.66
N GLN A 179 -1.69 -1.77 3.65
CA GLN A 179 -1.33 -1.83 2.24
C GLN A 179 -0.97 -0.43 1.76
N LEU A 180 0.19 -0.28 1.13
CA LEU A 180 0.66 0.99 0.56
C LEU A 180 0.79 0.85 -0.97
N ILE A 181 0.17 1.77 -1.70
CA ILE A 181 0.35 1.89 -3.15
C ILE A 181 0.92 3.28 -3.39
N SER A 182 2.12 3.36 -3.95
CA SER A 182 2.85 4.61 -4.06
C SER A 182 3.56 4.75 -5.41
N TYR A 183 3.76 5.98 -5.82
CA TYR A 183 4.63 6.37 -6.93
C TYR A 183 5.86 7.05 -6.36
N GLY A 184 7.04 6.62 -6.81
CA GLY A 184 8.32 7.15 -6.36
C GLY A 184 8.69 8.40 -7.15
N LEU A 185 8.86 9.52 -6.45
CA LEU A 185 9.22 10.83 -7.03
C LEU A 185 10.73 11.00 -7.23
N PHE A 186 11.54 10.09 -6.68
CA PHE A 186 13.00 10.14 -6.81
C PHE A 186 13.46 10.04 -8.28
N THR A 187 12.64 9.52 -9.21
CA THR A 187 12.96 9.44 -10.65
C THR A 187 13.18 10.82 -11.26
N ALA A 188 12.65 11.86 -10.63
CA ALA A 188 12.86 13.25 -11.01
C ALA A 188 14.33 13.65 -11.07
N HIS A 189 15.20 13.02 -10.27
CA HIS A 189 16.63 13.34 -10.22
C HIS A 189 17.43 12.87 -11.43
N PHE A 190 16.88 11.93 -12.20
CA PHE A 190 17.55 11.37 -13.38
C PHE A 190 17.30 12.21 -14.65
N TRP A 191 16.43 13.21 -14.56
CA TRP A 191 16.10 14.10 -15.66
C TRP A 191 16.82 15.43 -15.49
N ASN A 192 17.35 15.97 -16.59
CA ASN A 192 17.96 17.30 -16.55
C ASN A 192 16.92 18.39 -16.26
N GLU A 193 15.70 18.21 -16.74
CA GLU A 193 14.57 19.10 -16.50
C GLU A 193 13.23 18.34 -16.59
N ILE A 194 12.24 18.75 -15.79
CA ILE A 194 10.87 18.23 -15.82
C ILE A 194 9.91 19.40 -16.06
N LEU A 195 9.21 19.37 -17.20
CA LEU A 195 8.26 20.40 -17.55
C LEU A 195 6.88 20.14 -16.94
N HIS A 196 6.44 18.89 -16.94
CA HIS A 196 5.16 18.49 -16.36
C HIS A 196 5.17 17.02 -15.92
N GLU A 197 4.62 16.77 -14.73
CA GLU A 197 4.38 15.42 -14.22
C GLU A 197 3.10 15.42 -13.37
N ARG A 198 2.24 14.43 -13.64
CA ARG A 198 0.92 14.26 -13.04
C ARG A 198 0.73 12.81 -12.66
N ILE A 199 0.46 12.58 -11.37
CA ILE A 199 0.18 11.27 -10.80
C ILE A 199 -1.25 11.23 -10.32
N GLU A 200 -2.00 10.23 -10.76
CA GLU A 200 -3.41 10.07 -10.45
C GLU A 200 -3.72 8.66 -9.99
N PHE A 201 -4.36 8.53 -8.81
CA PHE A 201 -4.90 7.27 -8.33
C PHE A 201 -6.43 7.30 -8.42
N HIS A 202 -7.01 6.50 -9.30
CA HIS A 202 -8.45 6.23 -9.35
C HIS A 202 -8.78 5.01 -8.51
N VAL A 203 -9.57 5.24 -7.47
CA VAL A 203 -10.00 4.18 -6.57
C VAL A 203 -11.47 3.89 -6.80
N ASN A 204 -11.74 2.66 -7.20
CA ASN A 204 -13.06 2.07 -7.34
C ASN A 204 -13.35 1.15 -6.14
N GLY A 205 -14.54 1.29 -5.55
CA GLY A 205 -14.98 0.51 -4.39
C GLY A 205 -14.66 1.16 -3.03
N THR A 206 -13.90 0.46 -2.19
CA THR A 206 -13.45 0.93 -0.88
C THR A 206 -12.36 1.98 -1.05
N TYR A 207 -12.53 3.15 -0.44
CA TYR A 207 -11.55 4.24 -0.48
C TYR A 207 -10.43 4.05 0.55
N PRO A 208 -9.21 4.56 0.29
CA PRO A 208 -8.09 4.47 1.22
C PRO A 208 -8.38 5.25 2.51
N ASP A 209 -7.85 4.75 3.63
CA ASP A 209 -7.97 5.38 4.95
C ASP A 209 -7.15 6.66 5.05
N ASP A 210 -6.04 6.71 4.31
CA ASP A 210 -5.11 7.83 4.31
C ASP A 210 -4.43 7.96 2.95
N TYR A 211 -4.12 9.19 2.58
CA TYR A 211 -3.35 9.55 1.40
C TYR A 211 -2.28 10.52 1.85
N GLN A 212 -1.02 10.13 1.66
CA GLN A 212 0.11 10.81 2.27
C GLN A 212 1.14 11.17 1.20
N LYS A 213 1.82 12.28 1.45
CA LYS A 213 3.15 12.55 0.94
C LYS A 213 4.12 12.25 2.08
N GLN A 214 5.08 11.34 1.92
CA GLN A 214 6.09 11.13 2.96
C GLN A 214 7.14 12.25 2.82
N ILE A 215 6.96 13.34 3.58
CA ILE A 215 7.96 14.42 3.66
C ILE A 215 8.60 14.40 5.05
N LEU A 216 9.92 14.34 5.11
CA LEU A 216 10.65 14.56 6.36
C LEU A 216 10.63 16.03 6.80
N THR A 217 10.38 17.01 5.94
CA THR A 217 10.25 18.43 6.34
C THR A 217 9.76 19.34 5.17
N TYR A 218 8.55 19.91 5.25
CA TYR A 218 8.01 21.01 4.38
C TYR A 218 7.61 20.74 2.90
N PRO A 219 6.85 21.66 2.26
CA PRO A 219 5.40 21.79 2.35
C PRO A 219 4.63 20.72 1.56
N ILE A 220 3.36 20.57 1.92
CA ILE A 220 2.37 19.67 1.30
C ILE A 220 2.20 20.07 -0.17
N ILE A 221 2.52 19.17 -1.11
CA ILE A 221 1.97 19.28 -2.46
C ILE A 221 0.50 18.93 -2.30
N ASN A 222 -0.38 19.88 -2.60
CA ASN A 222 -1.82 19.68 -2.42
C ASN A 222 -2.29 18.54 -3.32
N CYS A 223 -2.82 17.48 -2.71
CA CYS A 223 -3.58 16.48 -3.42
C CYS A 223 -4.93 17.08 -3.81
N THR A 224 -5.26 17.06 -5.09
CA THR A 224 -6.60 17.37 -5.58
C THR A 224 -7.42 16.09 -5.54
N ILE A 225 -8.59 16.16 -4.89
CA ILE A 225 -9.51 15.03 -4.80
C ILE A 225 -10.69 15.28 -5.73
N GLU A 226 -10.88 14.38 -6.69
CA GLU A 226 -12.02 14.40 -7.60
C GLU A 226 -12.95 13.24 -7.28
N ASN A 227 -14.26 13.51 -7.21
CA ASN A 227 -15.26 12.49 -6.95
C ASN A 227 -16.14 12.31 -8.19
N HIS A 228 -16.17 11.09 -8.70
CA HIS A 228 -17.11 10.62 -9.72
C HIS A 228 -17.98 9.51 -9.10
N GLU A 229 -19.13 9.19 -9.70
CA GLU A 229 -20.20 8.39 -9.07
C GLU A 229 -19.69 7.17 -8.27
N ASN A 230 -18.79 6.36 -8.86
CA ASN A 230 -18.23 5.16 -8.24
C ASN A 230 -16.70 5.20 -8.07
N THR A 231 -16.07 6.34 -8.36
CA THR A 231 -14.61 6.47 -8.46
C THR A 231 -14.16 7.72 -7.72
N ARG A 232 -13.07 7.60 -6.95
CA ARG A 232 -12.40 8.76 -6.37
C ARG A 232 -11.00 8.89 -6.93
N GLY A 233 -10.69 10.04 -7.52
CA GLY A 233 -9.37 10.42 -7.99
C GLY A 233 -8.57 11.14 -6.91
N TYR A 234 -7.31 10.75 -6.73
CA TYR A 234 -6.32 11.45 -5.91
C TYR A 234 -5.18 11.90 -6.83
N ILE A 235 -5.04 13.21 -7.03
CA ILE A 235 -4.20 13.78 -8.08
C ILE A 235 -3.11 14.65 -7.45
N TRP A 236 -1.87 14.42 -7.88
CA TRP A 236 -0.73 15.29 -7.64
C TRP A 236 -0.16 15.74 -8.98
N GLU A 237 0.08 17.04 -9.15
CA GLU A 237 0.52 17.64 -10.41
C GLU A 237 1.52 18.75 -10.12
N TRP A 238 2.59 18.84 -10.90
CA TRP A 238 3.58 19.90 -10.82
C TRP A 238 4.16 20.25 -12.19
N PHE A 239 4.69 21.47 -12.28
CA PHE A 239 5.19 22.07 -13.51
C PHE A 239 6.56 22.71 -13.30
N ASN A 240 7.42 22.64 -14.33
CA ASN A 240 8.69 23.35 -14.45
C ASN A 240 9.51 23.33 -13.15
N SER A 241 9.64 22.16 -12.53
CA SER A 241 10.22 22.04 -11.20
C SER A 241 11.35 21.03 -11.18
N SER A 242 12.50 21.44 -10.65
CA SER A 242 13.35 20.51 -9.93
C SER A 242 12.59 20.10 -8.67
N LEU A 243 12.06 18.88 -8.64
CA LEU A 243 11.49 18.34 -7.42
C LEU A 243 12.55 18.42 -6.30
N ASP A 244 12.11 18.81 -5.12
CA ASP A 244 12.99 18.88 -3.96
C ASP A 244 13.56 17.48 -3.69
N PRO A 245 14.89 17.33 -3.53
CA PRO A 245 15.53 16.03 -3.28
C PRO A 245 15.06 15.31 -2.03
N ASP A 246 14.37 16.00 -1.11
CA ASP A 246 13.83 15.40 0.10
C ASP A 246 12.39 14.85 -0.07
N VAL A 247 11.84 14.87 -1.29
CA VAL A 247 10.51 14.33 -1.62
C VAL A 247 10.64 12.98 -2.32
N PHE A 248 10.20 11.91 -1.65
CA PHE A 248 10.45 10.54 -2.11
C PHE A 248 9.28 9.87 -2.79
N ASP A 249 8.04 10.14 -2.36
CA ASP A 249 6.85 9.44 -2.87
C ASP A 249 5.53 10.22 -2.68
N VAL A 250 4.54 9.82 -3.47
CA VAL A 250 3.11 10.05 -3.23
C VAL A 250 2.41 8.72 -3.10
N SER A 251 1.48 8.60 -2.15
CA SER A 251 0.87 7.31 -1.84
C SER A 251 -0.56 7.40 -1.35
N ILE A 252 -1.28 6.30 -1.57
CA ILE A 252 -2.52 5.98 -0.87
C ILE A 252 -2.32 4.75 0.00
N SER A 253 -3.07 4.65 1.10
CA SER A 253 -2.94 3.52 2.00
C SER A 253 -4.26 3.02 2.57
N TYR A 254 -4.32 1.70 2.72
CA TYR A 254 -5.44 0.98 3.34
C TYR A 254 -4.94 0.36 4.65
N GLN A 255 -5.64 0.61 5.75
CA GLN A 255 -5.47 -0.11 6.99
C GLN A 255 -6.37 -1.34 6.96
N LEU A 256 -5.75 -2.50 7.07
CA LEU A 256 -6.47 -3.76 7.10
C LEU A 256 -6.80 -4.07 8.56
N TYR A 257 -8.07 -3.91 8.91
CA TYR A 257 -8.59 -4.47 10.15
C TYR A 257 -8.73 -5.98 9.97
N SER A 258 -8.07 -6.76 10.83
CA SER A 258 -8.21 -8.22 10.77
C SER A 258 -9.69 -8.60 10.86
N LYS A 259 -10.15 -9.45 9.95
CA LYS A 259 -11.48 -10.09 10.06
C LYS A 259 -11.54 -10.66 11.48
N ILE A 260 -12.54 -10.20 12.24
CA ILE A 260 -12.80 -10.71 13.58
C ILE A 260 -12.92 -12.22 13.47
N ASP A 261 -12.00 -12.97 14.09
CA ASP A 261 -12.07 -14.41 14.07
C ASP A 261 -13.28 -14.85 14.89
N ILE A 262 -14.38 -15.13 14.18
CA ILE A 262 -15.65 -15.57 14.76
C ILE A 262 -15.44 -16.86 15.54
N ASN A 263 -14.50 -17.72 15.16
CA ASN A 263 -14.17 -18.94 15.91
C ASN A 263 -13.48 -18.60 17.22
N LEU A 264 -12.57 -17.63 17.23
CA LEU A 264 -11.96 -17.14 18.48
C LEU A 264 -13.01 -16.54 19.41
N ILE A 265 -13.91 -15.69 18.91
CA ILE A 265 -15.01 -15.13 19.70
C ILE A 265 -15.92 -16.24 20.24
N THR A 266 -16.31 -17.17 19.39
CA THR A 266 -17.20 -18.29 19.76
C THR A 266 -16.53 -19.17 20.82
N ASN A 267 -15.24 -19.48 20.67
CA ASN A 267 -14.47 -20.24 21.65
C ASN A 267 -14.40 -19.52 23.00
N ILE A 268 -14.18 -18.21 23.01
CA ILE A 268 -14.16 -17.43 24.25
C ILE A 268 -15.55 -17.41 24.91
N LEU A 269 -16.63 -17.26 24.14
CA LEU A 269 -18.01 -17.33 24.65
C LEU A 269 -18.34 -18.71 25.23
N VAL A 270 -17.93 -19.78 24.56
CA VAL A 270 -18.11 -21.16 25.04
C VAL A 270 -17.34 -21.40 26.33
N ILE A 271 -16.05 -21.05 26.38
CA ILE A 271 -15.22 -21.22 27.59
C ILE A 271 -15.77 -20.42 28.76
N SER A 272 -16.14 -19.15 28.54
CA SER A 272 -16.70 -18.31 29.59
C SER A 272 -18.04 -18.83 30.11
N SER A 273 -18.92 -19.33 29.24
CA SER A 273 -20.16 -19.98 29.64
C SER A 273 -19.92 -21.26 30.45
N GLY A 274 -18.93 -22.08 30.05
CA GLY A 274 -18.52 -23.28 30.77
C GLY A 274 -18.01 -22.97 32.18
N ILE A 275 -17.18 -21.94 32.34
CA ILE A 275 -16.71 -21.48 33.65
C ILE A 275 -17.88 -21.04 34.54
N ILE A 276 -18.84 -20.30 34.01
CA ILE A 276 -20.03 -19.85 34.75
C ILE A 276 -20.86 -21.05 35.22
N ILE A 277 -21.05 -22.06 34.36
CA ILE A 277 -21.79 -23.29 34.70
C ILE A 277 -21.07 -24.07 35.81
N ILE A 278 -19.75 -24.26 35.71
CA ILE A 278 -18.94 -24.95 36.72
C ILE A 278 -19.04 -24.23 38.07
N LEU A 279 -18.90 -22.90 38.08
CA LEU A 279 -19.05 -22.10 39.30
C LEU A 279 -20.44 -22.23 39.92
N TYR A 280 -21.50 -22.31 39.10
CA TYR A 280 -22.87 -22.54 39.57
C TYR A 280 -23.07 -23.94 40.16
N ILE A 281 -22.50 -24.98 39.55
CA ILE A 281 -22.57 -26.36 40.04
C ILE A 281 -21.82 -26.48 41.37
N LEU A 282 -20.59 -25.98 41.44
CA LEU A 282 -19.81 -25.96 42.68
C LEU A 282 -20.58 -25.20 43.78
N PHE A 283 -21.22 -24.09 43.45
CA PHE A 283 -22.07 -23.35 44.37
C PHE A 283 -23.26 -24.18 44.90
N ARG A 284 -23.95 -24.93 44.02
CA ARG A 284 -25.03 -25.85 44.43
C ARG A 284 -24.50 -26.94 45.37
N PHE A 285 -23.37 -27.54 45.02
CA PHE A 285 -22.75 -28.62 45.78
C PHE A 285 -22.32 -28.16 47.19
N PHE A 286 -21.59 -27.04 47.30
CA PHE A 286 -21.16 -26.51 48.61
C PHE A 286 -22.31 -26.04 49.50
N ASN A 287 -23.43 -25.60 48.92
CA ASN A 287 -24.63 -25.29 49.71
C ASN A 287 -25.38 -26.55 50.17
N SER A 288 -25.27 -27.66 49.43
CA SER A 288 -25.86 -28.95 49.81
C SER A 288 -25.11 -29.61 50.97
N ILE A 289 -23.80 -29.40 51.10
CA ILE A 289 -22.97 -29.94 52.20
C ILE A 289 -23.21 -29.20 53.53
N LYS A 290 -23.74 -27.98 53.49
CA LYS A 290 -24.04 -27.17 54.69
C LYS A 290 -25.42 -27.44 55.30
N HIS A 291 -26.19 -28.38 54.73
CA HIS A 291 -27.47 -28.84 55.23
C HIS A 291 -27.35 -30.31 55.61
#